data_AF-A0A3D1B9J7-F1
#
_entry.id   AF-A0A3D1B9J7-F1
#
_cell.length_a   1.000
_cell.length_b   1.000
_cell.length_c   1.000
_cell.angle_alpha   90.00
_cell.angle_beta   90.00
_cell.angle_gamma   90.00
#
_symmetry.space_group_name_H-M   'P 1'
#
loop_
_entity.id
_entity.type
_entity.pdbx_description
1 polymer ?
#
loop_
_entity_poly.entity_id
_entity_poly.type
_entity_poly.pdbx_seq_one_letter_code
_entity_poly.pdbx_strand_id
1 'polypeptide(L)'
;EDTWRALFQQSGQQYRDPTLVLFRGGVNSACGFANSAVGPFYCPGDQQVYLDLQFFDEMASRFSVAGDFAQAYVIAHEVGHHVQTLLGVSQQMQAARQRGARMEGDNGLLVRQELQADCFAGVWANHAQQRHDW
;
A
#
# COMPACT_ATOMS: atom_id res chain seq x y z
N GLU A 1 -5.53 9.93 -3.52
CA GLU A 1 -6.92 9.52 -3.86
C GLU A 1 -7.38 9.94 -5.27
N ASP A 2 -7.19 11.19 -5.72
CA ASP A 2 -7.76 11.65 -7.01
C ASP A 2 -7.36 10.83 -8.24
N THR A 3 -6.10 10.37 -8.29
CA THR A 3 -5.63 9.48 -9.36
C THR A 3 -6.47 8.20 -9.43
N TRP A 4 -6.69 7.52 -8.31
CA TRP A 4 -7.41 6.26 -8.30
C TRP A 4 -8.90 6.43 -8.54
N ARG A 5 -9.52 7.48 -8.00
CA ARG A 5 -10.92 7.82 -8.32
C ARG A 5 -11.13 8.00 -9.82
N ALA A 6 -10.23 8.75 -10.48
CA ALA A 6 -10.31 8.95 -11.93
C ALA A 6 -10.11 7.66 -12.72
N LEU A 7 -9.11 6.85 -12.38
CA LEU A 7 -8.81 5.60 -13.08
C LEU A 7 -9.91 4.55 -12.91
N PHE A 8 -10.50 4.41 -11.72
CA PHE A 8 -11.62 3.51 -11.50
C PHE A 8 -12.85 3.98 -12.28
N GLN A 9 -13.15 5.28 -12.26
CA GLN A 9 -14.26 5.83 -13.05
C GLN A 9 -14.11 5.55 -14.54
N GLN A 10 -12.90 5.71 -15.09
CA GLN A 10 -12.60 5.38 -16.49
C GLN A 10 -12.78 3.90 -16.82
N SER A 11 -12.59 3.00 -15.84
CA SER A 11 -12.83 1.56 -16.00
C SER A 11 -14.27 1.14 -15.66
N GLY A 12 -15.18 2.09 -15.43
CA GLY A 12 -16.58 1.81 -15.10
C GLY A 12 -16.78 1.27 -13.67
N GLN A 13 -15.79 1.43 -12.80
CA GLN A 13 -15.82 1.00 -11.41
C GLN A 13 -15.85 2.22 -10.47
N GLN A 14 -16.24 1.99 -9.21
CA GLN A 14 -16.17 3.02 -8.17
C GLN A 14 -14.97 2.73 -7.26
N TYR A 15 -14.11 3.73 -7.10
CA TYR A 15 -13.06 3.68 -6.09
C TYR A 15 -13.66 4.00 -4.71
N ARG A 16 -13.28 3.21 -3.71
CA ARG A 16 -13.58 3.48 -2.30
C ARG A 16 -12.28 3.92 -1.65
N ASP A 17 -12.27 5.04 -0.94
CA ASP A 17 -11.04 5.47 -0.29
C ASP A 17 -10.71 4.57 0.92
N PRO A 18 -9.43 4.26 1.17
CA PRO A 18 -9.03 3.60 2.40
C PRO A 18 -9.12 4.56 3.59
N THR A 19 -9.30 4.02 4.78
CA THR A 19 -9.12 4.81 6.01
C THR A 19 -7.64 4.82 6.37
N LEU A 20 -7.09 6.00 6.64
CA LEU A 20 -5.72 6.15 7.13
C LEU A 20 -5.70 6.14 8.66
N VAL A 21 -4.85 5.31 9.25
CA VAL A 21 -4.66 5.22 10.70
C VAL A 21 -3.22 5.57 11.03
N LEU A 22 -3.02 6.70 11.70
CA LEU A 22 -1.72 7.12 12.21
C LEU A 22 -1.49 6.47 13.59
N PHE A 23 -0.32 5.89 13.81
CA PHE A 23 0.02 5.28 15.11
C PHE A 23 1.49 5.48 15.49
N ARG A 24 1.82 5.19 16.75
CA ARG A 24 3.18 5.13 17.31
C ARG A 24 3.27 3.94 18.28
N GLY A 25 4.35 3.18 18.24
CA GLY A 25 4.61 2.03 19.10
C GLY A 25 3.90 0.74 18.68
N GLY A 26 2.58 0.78 18.49
CA GLY A 26 1.83 -0.37 17.99
C GLY A 26 0.33 -0.11 17.79
N VAL A 27 -0.30 -0.97 16.99
CA VAL A 27 -1.70 -0.86 16.58
C VAL A 27 -2.34 -2.25 16.41
N ASN A 28 -3.61 -2.37 16.75
CA ASN A 28 -4.41 -3.56 16.42
C ASN A 28 -5.17 -3.31 15.11
N SER A 29 -5.01 -4.23 14.16
CA SER A 29 -5.76 -4.28 12.90
C SER A 29 -6.58 -5.56 12.82
N ALA A 30 -7.47 -5.66 11.82
CA ALA A 30 -8.13 -6.93 11.49
C ALA A 30 -7.15 -8.02 11.04
N CYS A 31 -5.91 -7.67 10.69
CA CYS A 31 -4.84 -8.57 10.29
C CYS A 31 -3.95 -9.00 11.46
N GLY A 32 -4.21 -8.49 12.67
CA GLY A 32 -3.45 -8.77 13.89
C GLY A 32 -2.79 -7.52 14.48
N PHE A 33 -2.02 -7.74 15.55
CA PHE A 33 -1.22 -6.70 16.18
C PHE A 33 0.05 -6.44 15.38
N ALA A 34 0.30 -5.16 15.06
CA ALA A 34 1.54 -4.70 14.46
C ALA A 34 2.25 -3.74 15.41
N ASN A 35 3.57 -3.85 15.49
CA ASN A 35 4.43 -2.89 16.21
C ASN A 35 5.18 -2.00 15.20
N SER A 36 5.81 -0.95 15.70
CA SER A 36 6.56 0.00 14.88
C SER A 36 7.76 -0.59 14.10
N ALA A 37 8.21 -1.82 14.41
CA ALA A 37 9.27 -2.46 13.63
C ALA A 37 8.80 -2.98 12.26
N VAL A 38 7.48 -3.05 12.04
CA VAL A 38 6.88 -3.52 10.77
C VAL A 38 6.78 -2.39 9.73
N GLY A 39 6.82 -1.13 10.17
CA GLY A 39 6.61 0.04 9.29
C GLY A 39 5.15 0.26 8.89
N PRO A 40 4.88 1.14 7.91
CA PRO A 40 3.57 1.29 7.30
C PRO A 40 3.07 -0.01 6.69
N PHE A 41 1.76 -0.24 6.71
CA PHE A 41 1.16 -1.43 6.11
C PHE A 41 -0.33 -1.23 5.78
N TYR A 42 -0.83 -2.00 4.82
CA TYR A 42 -2.25 -2.11 4.53
C TYR A 42 -2.85 -3.43 5.03
N CYS A 43 -4.04 -3.38 5.63
CA CYS A 43 -4.79 -4.58 6.01
C CYS A 43 -6.04 -4.78 5.14
N PRO A 44 -6.14 -5.88 4.36
CA PRO A 44 -7.34 -6.17 3.56
C PRO A 44 -8.58 -6.51 4.39
N GLY A 45 -8.42 -6.91 5.66
CA GLY A 45 -9.53 -7.31 6.55
C GLY A 45 -10.42 -6.15 6.99
N ASP A 46 -9.84 -4.97 7.18
CA ASP A 46 -10.55 -3.73 7.54
C ASP A 46 -10.43 -2.64 6.45
N GLN A 47 -9.61 -2.88 5.43
CA GLN A 47 -9.31 -1.96 4.32
C GLN A 47 -8.73 -0.63 4.79
N GLN A 48 -7.83 -0.69 5.77
CA GLN A 48 -7.15 0.47 6.33
C GLN A 48 -5.67 0.46 5.97
N VAL A 49 -5.12 1.67 5.79
CA VAL A 49 -3.68 1.92 5.67
C VAL A 49 -3.19 2.44 7.01
N TYR A 50 -2.24 1.73 7.61
CA TYR A 50 -1.63 2.07 8.88
C TYR A 50 -0.29 2.73 8.62
N LEU A 51 -0.11 3.91 9.21
CA LEU A 51 1.06 4.76 9.01
C LEU A 51 1.75 4.97 10.36
N ASP A 52 2.94 4.37 10.51
CA ASP A 52 3.76 4.56 11.70
C ASP A 52 4.49 5.91 11.63
N LEU A 53 4.18 6.79 12.56
CA LEU A 53 4.84 8.10 12.62
C LEU A 53 6.32 7.98 13.03
N GLN A 54 6.72 6.92 13.76
CA GLN A 54 8.13 6.69 14.10
C GLN A 54 8.96 6.33 12.87
N PHE A 55 8.38 5.57 11.93
CA PHE A 55 9.03 5.25 10.66
C PHE A 55 9.34 6.52 9.84
N PHE A 56 8.42 7.48 9.79
CA PHE A 56 8.66 8.74 9.09
C PHE A 56 9.70 9.62 9.78
N ASP A 57 9.73 9.64 11.13
CA ASP A 57 10.78 10.32 11.90
C ASP A 57 12.17 9.69 11.62
N GLU A 58 12.25 8.36 11.52
CA GLU A 58 13.47 7.64 11.16
C GLU A 58 13.91 7.90 9.73
N MET A 59 12.99 7.90 8.76
CA MET A 59 13.28 8.25 7.37
C MET A 59 13.89 9.65 7.26
N ALA A 60 13.27 10.63 7.92
CA ALA A 60 13.71 12.02 7.90
C ALA A 60 15.09 12.21 8.53
N SER A 61 15.37 11.49 9.64
CA SER A 61 16.61 11.64 10.41
C SER A 61 17.80 10.87 9.84
N ARG A 62 17.60 9.69 9.23
CA ARG A 62 18.70 8.80 8.82
C ARG A 62 19.15 8.99 7.38
N PHE A 63 18.26 9.34 6.47
CA PHE A 63 18.58 9.25 5.05
C PHE A 63 18.93 10.58 4.39
N SER A 64 18.70 11.75 5.02
CA SER A 64 18.87 13.08 4.38
C SER A 64 18.13 13.26 3.04
N VAL A 65 17.40 12.23 2.59
CA VAL A 65 16.47 12.18 1.46
C VAL A 65 15.07 12.30 2.04
N ALA A 66 14.83 13.35 2.83
CA ALA A 66 13.50 13.70 3.32
C ALA A 66 12.77 14.51 2.25
N GLY A 67 12.71 13.99 1.02
CA GLY A 67 11.84 14.56 0.00
C GLY A 67 10.42 14.07 0.26
N ASP A 68 9.43 14.98 0.22
CA ASP A 68 8.01 14.66 0.32
C ASP A 68 7.62 13.47 -0.58
N PHE A 69 8.31 13.33 -1.72
CA PHE A 69 8.15 12.20 -2.64
C PHE A 69 8.42 10.83 -2.04
N ALA A 70 9.49 10.65 -1.26
CA ALA A 70 9.84 9.33 -0.73
C ALA A 70 8.80 8.84 0.28
N GLN A 71 8.33 9.75 1.15
CA GLN A 71 7.25 9.45 2.09
C GLN A 71 5.93 9.18 1.35
N ALA A 72 5.63 10.01 0.35
CA ALA A 72 4.42 9.85 -0.44
C ALA A 72 4.42 8.56 -1.28
N TYR A 73 5.59 8.10 -1.76
CA TYR A 73 5.74 6.82 -2.45
C TYR A 73 5.45 5.63 -1.53
N VAL A 74 5.93 5.65 -0.28
CA VAL A 74 5.59 4.60 0.71
C VAL A 74 4.08 4.56 0.96
N ILE A 75 3.44 5.72 1.13
CA ILE A 75 1.98 5.79 1.27
C ILE A 75 1.29 5.26 0.01
N ALA A 76 1.80 5.62 -1.18
CA ALA A 76 1.24 5.15 -2.45
C ALA A 76 1.39 3.63 -2.64
N HIS A 77 2.46 3.03 -2.12
CA HIS A 77 2.65 1.59 -2.08
C HIS A 77 1.55 0.92 -1.24
N GLU A 78 1.29 1.43 -0.03
CA GLU A 78 0.21 0.88 0.81
C GLU A 78 -1.18 1.07 0.18
N VAL A 79 -1.41 2.20 -0.50
CA VAL A 79 -2.62 2.39 -1.31
C VAL A 79 -2.65 1.42 -2.51
N GLY A 80 -1.51 1.01 -3.04
CA GLY A 80 -1.39 -0.05 -4.04
C GLY A 80 -2.01 -1.37 -3.56
N HIS A 81 -1.75 -1.78 -2.32
CA HIS A 81 -2.43 -2.94 -1.72
C HIS A 81 -3.93 -2.73 -1.50
N HIS A 82 -4.36 -1.49 -1.25
CA HIS A 82 -5.78 -1.17 -1.24
C HIS A 82 -6.42 -1.36 -2.62
N VAL A 83 -5.78 -0.86 -3.68
CA VAL A 83 -6.23 -1.06 -5.06
C VAL A 83 -6.27 -2.55 -5.43
N GLN A 84 -5.27 -3.34 -5.02
CA GLN A 84 -5.30 -4.80 -5.17
C GLN A 84 -6.55 -5.43 -4.55
N THR A 85 -6.96 -4.93 -3.38
CA THR A 85 -8.17 -5.41 -2.71
C THR A 85 -9.42 -5.07 -3.49
N LEU A 86 -9.55 -3.83 -3.98
CA LEU A 86 -10.69 -3.40 -4.79
C LEU A 86 -10.77 -4.16 -6.14
N LEU A 87 -9.62 -4.53 -6.70
CA LEU A 87 -9.54 -5.34 -7.93
C LEU A 87 -9.69 -6.86 -7.69
N GLY A 88 -9.88 -7.29 -6.44
CA GLY A 88 -10.06 -8.71 -6.08
C GLY A 88 -8.78 -9.55 -6.02
N VAL A 89 -7.60 -8.94 -6.14
CA VAL A 89 -6.30 -9.64 -6.08
C VAL A 89 -6.08 -10.27 -4.71
N SER A 90 -6.44 -9.57 -3.62
CA SER A 90 -6.33 -10.10 -2.25
C SER A 90 -7.12 -11.40 -2.07
N GLN A 91 -8.28 -11.54 -2.72
CA GLN A 91 -9.09 -12.76 -2.70
C GLN A 91 -8.44 -13.88 -3.51
N GLN A 92 -7.84 -13.55 -4.66
CA GLN A 92 -7.10 -14.51 -5.46
C GLN A 92 -5.88 -15.05 -4.72
N MET A 93 -5.17 -14.19 -3.97
CA MET A 93 -4.03 -14.57 -3.12
C MET A 93 -4.46 -15.54 -2.02
N GLN A 94 -5.57 -15.26 -1.33
CA GLN A 94 -6.15 -16.15 -0.32
C GLN A 94 -6.52 -17.51 -0.93
N ALA A 95 -7.21 -17.51 -2.07
CA ALA A 95 -7.61 -18.74 -2.75
C ALA A 95 -6.39 -19.55 -3.25
N ALA A 96 -5.35 -18.89 -3.74
CA ALA A 96 -4.11 -19.55 -4.15
C ALA A 96 -3.41 -20.21 -2.96
N ARG A 97 -3.32 -19.51 -1.81
CA ARG A 97 -2.78 -20.06 -0.56
C ARG A 97 -3.56 -21.31 -0.12
N GLN A 98 -4.89 -21.26 -0.14
CA GLN A 98 -5.75 -22.39 0.23
C GLN A 98 -5.55 -23.61 -0.68
N ARG A 99 -5.21 -23.39 -1.95
CA ARG A 99 -4.89 -24.45 -2.92
C ARG A 99 -3.44 -24.97 -2.81
N GLY A 100 -2.66 -24.50 -1.85
CA GLY A 100 -1.26 -24.90 -1.68
C GLY A 100 -0.32 -24.31 -2.72
N ALA A 101 -0.68 -23.17 -3.33
CA ALA A 101 0.23 -22.48 -4.24
C ALA A 101 1.49 -22.00 -3.50
N ARG A 102 2.61 -21.90 -4.23
CA ARG A 102 3.86 -21.37 -3.70
C ARG A 102 3.71 -19.87 -3.42
N MET A 103 3.59 -19.51 -2.14
CA MET A 103 3.47 -18.12 -1.71
C MET A 103 4.84 -17.42 -1.62
N GLU A 104 5.88 -18.14 -1.18
CA GLU A 104 7.17 -17.57 -0.80
C GLU A 104 8.31 -17.87 -1.82
N GLY A 105 9.42 -17.16 -1.64
CA GLY A 105 10.61 -17.16 -2.51
C GLY A 105 10.50 -16.18 -3.68
N ASP A 106 11.61 -15.94 -4.38
CA ASP A 106 11.75 -14.88 -5.40
C ASP A 106 10.69 -14.94 -6.51
N ASN A 107 10.19 -16.14 -6.82
CA ASN A 107 9.15 -16.37 -7.83
C ASN A 107 7.75 -16.61 -7.23
N GLY A 108 7.63 -16.53 -5.91
CA GLY A 108 6.40 -16.75 -5.13
C GLY A 108 5.37 -15.66 -5.33
N LEU A 109 4.11 -15.97 -5.02
CA LEU A 109 2.99 -15.05 -5.19
C LEU A 109 3.09 -13.80 -4.30
N LEU A 110 3.73 -13.87 -3.14
CA LEU A 110 3.92 -12.70 -2.26
C LEU A 110 4.84 -11.67 -2.91
N VAL A 111 6.00 -12.08 -3.45
CA VAL A 111 6.90 -11.16 -4.17
C VAL A 111 6.18 -10.49 -5.35
N ARG A 112 5.36 -11.24 -6.08
CA ARG A 112 4.56 -10.69 -7.19
C ARG A 112 3.51 -9.69 -6.71
N GLN A 113 2.93 -9.91 -5.53
CA GLN A 113 1.97 -8.98 -4.92
C GLN A 113 2.66 -7.67 -4.54
N GLU A 114 3.82 -7.71 -3.90
CA GLU A 114 4.60 -6.52 -3.55
C GLU A 114 5.00 -5.72 -4.81
N LEU A 115 5.53 -6.40 -5.83
CA LEU A 115 5.90 -5.75 -7.09
C LEU A 115 4.71 -5.12 -7.82
N GLN A 116 3.50 -5.67 -7.67
CA GLN A 116 2.30 -5.05 -8.22
C GLN A 116 1.88 -3.81 -7.41
N ALA A 117 2.05 -3.81 -6.08
CA ALA A 117 1.82 -2.63 -5.27
C ALA A 117 2.80 -1.50 -5.64
N ASP A 118 4.08 -1.83 -5.88
CA ASP A 118 5.08 -0.89 -6.42
C ASP A 118 4.70 -0.37 -7.81
N CYS A 119 4.21 -1.24 -8.70
CA CYS A 119 3.72 -0.81 -10.01
C CYS A 119 2.58 0.20 -9.87
N PHE A 120 1.63 -0.03 -8.96
CA PHE A 120 0.54 0.89 -8.67
C PHE A 120 1.03 2.20 -8.03
N ALA A 121 2.01 2.15 -7.13
CA ALA A 121 2.66 3.34 -6.61
C ALA A 121 3.32 4.17 -7.74
N GLY A 122 3.97 3.51 -8.70
CA GLY A 122 4.54 4.14 -9.89
C GLY A 122 3.49 4.79 -10.80
N VAL A 123 2.33 4.15 -11.01
CA VAL A 123 1.19 4.76 -11.72
C VAL A 123 0.75 6.03 -10.99
N TRP A 124 0.53 5.95 -9.68
CA TRP A 124 0.16 7.11 -8.88
C TRP A 124 1.20 8.24 -9.00
N ALA A 125 2.49 7.90 -8.91
CA ALA A 125 3.59 8.87 -8.97
C ALA A 125 3.65 9.57 -10.33
N ASN A 126 3.47 8.83 -11.43
CA ASN A 126 3.41 9.40 -12.77
C ASN A 126 2.27 10.41 -12.92
N HIS A 127 1.08 10.08 -12.43
CA HIS A 127 -0.07 10.99 -12.44
C HIS A 127 0.11 12.17 -11.47
N ALA A 128 0.75 11.96 -10.32
CA ALA A 128 1.05 13.02 -9.36
C ALA A 128 2.04 14.04 -9.94
N GLN A 129 3.12 13.57 -10.60
CA GLN A 129 4.07 14.42 -11.32
C GLN A 129 3.36 15.28 -12.36
N GLN A 130 2.51 14.68 -13.21
CA GLN A 130 1.80 15.43 -14.26
C GLN A 130 0.87 16.51 -13.71
N ARG A 131 0.33 16.32 -12.49
CA ARG A 131 -0.62 17.24 -11.86
C ARG A 131 0.06 18.33 -11.03
N HIS A 132 1.16 18.00 -10.37
CA HIS A 132 1.76 18.84 -9.32
C HIS A 132 3.20 19.28 -9.61
N ASP A 133 3.82 18.79 -10.68
CA ASP A 133 5.19 19.11 -11.11
C ASP A 133 6.22 19.04 -9.97
N TRP A 134 6.33 17.85 -9.37
CA TRP A 134 7.25 17.56 -8.28
C TRP A 134 8.73 17.57 -8.68
#